data_AF-A0A7E6FGK5-F1
#
_entry.id   AF-A0A7E6FGK5-F1
#
_cell.length_a   1.000
_cell.length_b   1.000
_cell.length_c   1.000
_cell.angle_alpha   90.00
_cell.angle_beta   90.00
_cell.angle_gamma   90.00
#
_symmetry.space_group_name_H-M   'P 1'
#
loop_
_entity.id
_entity.type
_entity.pdbx_description
1 polymer ?
#
loop_
_entity_poly.entity_id
_entity_poly.type
_entity_poly.pdbx_seq_one_letter_code
_entity_poly.pdbx_strand_id
1 'polypeptide(L)'
;MQNDNIIFQSDFDRSEKRFKPVVKRKGFDCTPAKFGPKGEITCWKFVASCEDATHYSCKTNEESSPSKTFEVGSFISKLKLLNPPIEVNKTLIFRCTAFIGVPRNSTYFVWFERTRIRVNAFPRSVSVDQYDHCINVAVSIFNYTLNFRNAGSTTLTCFLDGETLSERLIPPVKIRSENNGIQSYIIVMLI
;
A
#
# COMPACT_ATOMS: atom_id res chain seq x y z
N MET A 1 -30.88 -19.30 8.04
CA MET A 1 -29.97 -18.87 6.96
C MET A 1 -29.46 -17.49 7.33
N GLN A 2 -28.20 -17.41 7.74
CA GLN A 2 -27.57 -16.17 8.22
C GLN A 2 -27.18 -15.36 6.98
N ASN A 3 -27.71 -14.15 6.86
CA ASN A 3 -27.41 -13.24 5.75
C ASN A 3 -26.00 -12.64 5.95
N ASP A 4 -24.96 -13.41 5.67
CA ASP A 4 -23.56 -13.04 5.94
C ASP A 4 -23.10 -11.77 5.20
N ASN A 5 -23.87 -11.31 4.20
CA ASN A 5 -23.58 -10.13 3.39
C ASN A 5 -24.23 -8.82 3.90
N ILE A 6 -25.05 -8.86 4.96
CA ILE A 6 -25.61 -7.65 5.57
C ILE A 6 -24.61 -7.08 6.58
N ILE A 7 -24.04 -5.92 6.27
CA ILE A 7 -23.06 -5.25 7.16
C ILE A 7 -23.73 -4.41 8.23
N PHE A 8 -24.91 -3.89 7.94
CA PHE A 8 -25.67 -3.05 8.83
C PHE A 8 -27.16 -3.26 8.62
N GLN A 9 -27.89 -3.46 9.72
CA GLN A 9 -29.34 -3.47 9.73
C GLN A 9 -29.85 -2.54 10.83
N SER A 10 -30.87 -1.75 10.53
CA SER A 10 -31.58 -0.94 11.51
C SER A 10 -33.09 -1.06 11.38
N ASP A 11 -33.78 -1.14 12.51
CA ASP A 11 -35.24 -1.21 12.57
C ASP A 11 -35.80 0.05 13.26
N PHE A 12 -36.96 0.52 12.82
CA PHE A 12 -37.61 1.68 13.41
C PHE A 12 -38.31 1.35 14.73
N ASP A 13 -37.87 1.94 15.84
CA ASP A 13 -38.55 1.87 17.12
C ASP A 13 -39.65 2.95 17.19
N ARG A 14 -40.92 2.51 17.13
CA ARG A 14 -42.08 3.41 17.17
C ARG A 14 -42.24 4.14 18.51
N SER A 15 -41.78 3.54 19.62
CA SER A 15 -41.91 4.12 20.96
C SER A 15 -40.94 5.28 21.17
N GLU A 16 -39.72 5.11 20.68
CA GLU A 16 -38.66 6.12 20.78
C GLU A 16 -38.56 7.02 19.55
N LYS A 17 -39.38 6.76 18.51
CA LYS A 17 -39.42 7.46 17.23
C LYS A 17 -38.05 7.57 16.56
N ARG A 18 -37.22 6.52 16.63
CA ARG A 18 -35.87 6.49 16.07
C ARG A 18 -35.49 5.11 15.55
N PHE A 19 -34.57 5.07 14.58
CA PHE A 19 -33.97 3.82 14.11
C PHE A 19 -32.95 3.29 15.12
N LYS A 20 -33.02 2.00 15.41
CA LYS A 20 -32.07 1.28 16.26
C LYS A 20 -31.29 0.26 15.42
N PRO A 21 -29.95 0.18 15.56
CA PRO A 21 -29.17 -0.86 14.91
C PRO A 21 -29.51 -2.23 15.51
N VAL A 22 -29.78 -3.20 14.65
CA VAL A 22 -30.06 -4.60 14.99
C VAL A 22 -28.87 -5.49 14.59
N VAL A 23 -28.24 -5.17 13.46
CA VAL A 23 -27.01 -5.83 12.99
C VAL A 23 -25.94 -4.78 12.75
N LYS A 24 -24.75 -5.00 13.30
CA LYS A 24 -23.54 -4.25 12.97
C LYS A 24 -22.38 -5.24 12.84
N ARG A 25 -21.90 -5.48 11.62
CA ARG A 25 -20.76 -6.37 11.38
C ARG A 25 -19.49 -5.75 11.97
N LYS A 26 -18.69 -6.57 12.66
CA LYS A 26 -17.44 -6.12 13.30
C LYS A 26 -16.49 -5.51 12.26
N GLY A 27 -15.91 -4.36 12.59
CA GLY A 27 -14.94 -3.67 11.75
C GLY A 27 -15.54 -2.69 10.74
N PHE A 28 -16.87 -2.66 10.57
CA PHE A 28 -17.56 -1.64 9.78
C PHE A 28 -18.09 -0.52 10.69
N ASP A 29 -17.80 0.71 10.32
CA ASP A 29 -18.42 1.91 10.88
C ASP A 29 -19.52 2.38 9.93
N CYS A 30 -20.66 2.78 10.48
CA CYS A 30 -21.81 3.19 9.70
C CYS A 30 -22.42 4.46 10.28
N THR A 31 -22.92 5.34 9.42
CA THR A 31 -23.72 6.48 9.86
C THR A 31 -25.02 5.99 10.53
N PRO A 32 -25.47 6.66 11.60
CA PRO A 32 -26.80 6.41 12.12
C PRO A 32 -27.83 6.83 11.07
N ALA A 33 -28.87 6.02 10.86
CA ALA A 33 -30.00 6.40 10.02
C ALA A 33 -30.64 7.68 10.60
N LYS A 34 -30.51 8.80 9.88
CA LYS A 34 -31.13 10.07 10.29
C LYS A 34 -32.61 10.06 9.93
N PHE A 35 -33.40 10.67 10.83
CA PHE A 35 -34.85 10.90 10.82
C PHE A 35 -35.62 10.53 9.55
N GLY A 36 -36.47 9.50 9.68
CA GLY A 36 -37.46 9.09 8.67
C GLY A 36 -37.08 7.82 7.89
N PRO A 37 -38.05 7.19 7.21
CA PRO A 37 -37.84 5.93 6.47
C PRO A 37 -36.90 6.06 5.27
N LYS A 38 -36.55 7.30 4.90
CA LYS A 38 -35.65 7.62 3.80
C LYS A 38 -34.39 8.29 4.37
N GLY A 39 -33.28 7.56 4.34
CA GLY A 39 -31.98 8.06 4.79
C GLY A 39 -30.87 7.21 4.22
N GLU A 40 -29.76 7.85 3.85
CA GLU A 40 -28.58 7.16 3.36
C GLU A 40 -27.76 6.65 4.55
N ILE A 41 -27.69 5.31 4.70
CA ILE A 41 -26.77 4.66 5.63
C ILE A 41 -25.47 4.45 4.87
N THR A 42 -24.44 5.19 5.23
CA THR A 42 -23.10 5.03 4.68
C THR A 42 -22.30 4.18 5.64
N CYS A 43 -21.72 3.08 5.14
CA CYS A 43 -20.80 2.24 5.91
C CYS A 43 -19.41 2.24 5.28
N TRP A 44 -18.38 2.18 6.11
CA TRP A 44 -16.98 2.12 5.70
C TRP A 44 -16.16 1.26 6.67
N LYS A 45 -15.00 0.80 6.21
CA LYS A 45 -13.98 0.11 7.01
C LYS A 45 -12.62 0.66 6.59
N PHE A 46 -11.82 1.10 7.57
CA PHE A 46 -10.56 1.79 7.27
C PHE A 46 -9.48 0.87 6.70
N VAL A 47 -9.48 -0.41 7.11
CA VAL A 47 -8.52 -1.41 6.65
C VAL A 47 -9.29 -2.62 6.15
N ALA A 48 -9.49 -2.67 4.84
CA ALA A 48 -10.09 -3.81 4.15
C ALA A 48 -9.04 -4.93 4.02
N SER A 49 -9.39 -6.16 4.39
CA SER A 49 -8.63 -7.34 4.02
C SER A 49 -9.24 -7.99 2.78
N CYS A 50 -8.53 -8.96 2.20
CA CYS A 50 -9.08 -9.80 1.14
C CYS A 50 -10.34 -10.57 1.54
N GLU A 51 -10.48 -10.93 2.82
CA GLU A 51 -11.73 -11.55 3.31
C GLU A 51 -12.91 -10.57 3.26
N ASP A 52 -12.64 -9.28 3.27
CA ASP A 52 -13.65 -8.25 3.12
C ASP A 52 -13.99 -7.97 1.65
N ALA A 53 -13.27 -8.53 0.67
CA ALA A 53 -13.44 -8.28 -0.76
C ALA A 53 -14.68 -9.00 -1.33
N THR A 54 -15.84 -8.66 -0.80
CA THR A 54 -17.13 -9.26 -1.16
C THR A 54 -18.21 -8.19 -1.30
N HIS A 55 -19.40 -8.68 -1.61
CA HIS A 55 -20.62 -7.92 -1.85
C HIS A 55 -21.35 -7.69 -0.55
N TYR A 56 -21.58 -6.42 -0.20
CA TYR A 56 -22.29 -6.03 1.01
C TYR A 56 -23.52 -5.20 0.74
N SER A 57 -24.51 -5.34 1.60
CA SER A 57 -25.70 -4.50 1.62
C SER A 57 -26.03 -3.99 3.02
N CYS A 58 -26.73 -2.86 3.06
CA CYS A 58 -27.38 -2.32 4.24
C CYS A 58 -28.87 -2.55 4.13
N LYS A 59 -29.53 -2.79 5.26
CA LYS A 59 -30.97 -3.09 5.28
C LYS A 59 -31.71 -2.31 6.36
N THR A 60 -32.95 -1.93 6.06
CA THR A 60 -33.95 -1.55 7.06
C THR A 60 -35.14 -2.51 6.99
N ASN A 61 -36.12 -2.31 7.87
CA ASN A 61 -37.38 -3.03 7.83
C ASN A 61 -38.22 -2.71 6.57
N GLU A 62 -37.93 -1.64 5.84
CA GLU A 62 -38.70 -1.17 4.68
C GLU A 62 -37.92 -1.25 3.35
N GLU A 63 -36.60 -1.09 3.39
CA GLU A 63 -35.76 -1.02 2.18
C GLU A 63 -34.45 -1.81 2.34
N SER A 64 -33.83 -2.15 1.21
CA SER A 64 -32.49 -2.76 1.17
C SER A 64 -31.66 -2.03 0.13
N SER A 65 -30.42 -1.71 0.48
CA SER A 65 -29.51 -1.07 -0.47
C SER A 65 -29.13 -2.07 -1.56
N PRO A 66 -28.78 -1.57 -2.76
CA PRO A 66 -28.03 -2.37 -3.72
C PRO A 66 -26.76 -2.93 -3.06
N SER A 67 -26.35 -4.09 -3.53
CA SER A 67 -25.10 -4.68 -3.08
C SER A 67 -23.92 -3.91 -3.68
N LYS A 68 -22.92 -3.58 -2.86
CA LYS A 68 -21.69 -2.93 -3.30
C LYS A 68 -20.47 -3.77 -2.93
N THR A 69 -19.52 -3.87 -3.84
CA THR A 69 -18.23 -4.52 -3.59
C THR A 69 -17.36 -3.61 -2.76
N PHE A 70 -16.79 -4.17 -1.69
CA PHE A 70 -15.77 -3.47 -0.92
C PHE A 70 -14.38 -3.82 -1.48
N GLU A 71 -13.66 -2.82 -1.96
CA GLU A 71 -12.34 -3.03 -2.58
C GLU A 71 -11.24 -3.02 -1.52
N VAL A 72 -10.23 -3.86 -1.72
CA VAL A 72 -9.03 -3.87 -0.87
C VAL A 72 -8.14 -2.68 -1.26
N GLY A 73 -7.61 -1.96 -0.26
CA GLY A 73 -6.66 -0.88 -0.50
C GLY A 73 -5.35 -1.41 -1.09
N SER A 74 -4.73 -0.62 -1.97
CA SER A 74 -3.38 -0.90 -2.44
C SER A 74 -2.34 -0.57 -1.37
N PHE A 75 -1.24 -1.32 -1.28
CA PHE A 75 -0.15 -1.03 -0.35
C PHE A 75 1.21 -1.49 -0.90
N ILE A 76 2.29 -0.82 -0.49
CA ILE A 76 3.65 -1.21 -0.84
C ILE A 76 4.13 -2.31 0.09
N SER A 77 4.55 -3.43 -0.49
CA SER A 77 5.06 -4.57 0.27
C SER A 77 6.55 -4.46 0.55
N LYS A 78 7.36 -4.11 -0.47
CA LYS A 78 8.82 -4.22 -0.35
C LYS A 78 9.57 -3.31 -1.32
N LEU A 79 10.66 -2.72 -0.83
CA LEU A 79 11.73 -2.11 -1.63
C LEU A 79 13.02 -2.92 -1.44
N LYS A 80 13.68 -3.29 -2.54
CA LYS A 80 14.92 -4.10 -2.49
C LYS A 80 15.93 -3.62 -3.53
N LEU A 81 17.19 -3.50 -3.13
CA LEU A 81 18.34 -3.44 -4.04
C LEU A 81 18.64 -4.85 -4.58
N LEU A 82 18.61 -5.02 -5.90
CA LEU A 82 18.80 -6.32 -6.54
C LEU A 82 20.28 -6.69 -6.75
N ASN A 83 21.15 -5.70 -6.84
CA ASN A 83 22.58 -5.88 -7.09
C ASN A 83 23.46 -5.18 -6.04
N PRO A 84 23.44 -5.63 -4.77
CA PRO A 84 24.38 -5.14 -3.77
C PRO A 84 25.83 -5.53 -4.12
N PRO A 85 26.84 -4.80 -3.61
CA PRO A 85 26.76 -3.64 -2.73
C PRO A 85 26.48 -2.32 -3.47
N ILE A 86 26.17 -1.25 -2.72
CA ILE A 86 25.99 0.09 -3.28
C ILE A 86 27.35 0.65 -3.71
N GLU A 87 27.56 0.76 -5.01
CA GLU A 87 28.80 1.29 -5.57
C GLU A 87 28.56 2.60 -6.33
N VAL A 88 29.49 3.54 -6.15
CA VAL A 88 29.47 4.82 -6.87
C VAL A 88 29.81 4.58 -8.34
N ASN A 89 29.14 5.33 -9.24
CA ASN A 89 29.29 5.24 -10.69
C ASN A 89 28.93 3.87 -11.29
N LYS A 90 28.32 2.96 -10.51
CA LYS A 90 27.69 1.75 -11.01
C LYS A 90 26.17 1.89 -10.99
N THR A 91 25.52 1.24 -11.93
CA THR A 91 24.06 1.18 -11.96
C THR A 91 23.55 0.27 -10.85
N LEU A 92 22.71 0.84 -9.99
CA LEU A 92 21.95 0.16 -8.95
C LEU A 92 20.56 -0.14 -9.48
N ILE A 93 20.05 -1.34 -9.21
CA ILE A 93 18.76 -1.81 -9.69
C ILE A 93 17.86 -1.99 -8.47
N PHE A 94 16.85 -1.14 -8.36
CA PHE A 94 15.86 -1.20 -7.30
C PHE A 94 14.60 -1.88 -7.79
N ARG A 95 14.01 -2.72 -6.94
CA ARG A 95 12.71 -3.34 -7.14
C ARG A 95 11.76 -2.89 -6.04
N CYS A 96 10.66 -2.30 -6.44
CA CYS A 96 9.52 -2.04 -5.56
C CYS A 96 8.37 -2.99 -5.91
N THR A 97 7.83 -3.67 -4.91
CA THR A 97 6.69 -4.59 -5.05
C THR A 97 5.52 -4.06 -4.23
N ALA A 98 4.34 -4.01 -4.82
CA ALA A 98 3.10 -3.58 -4.18
C ALA A 98 1.98 -4.57 -4.46
N PHE A 99 1.00 -4.62 -3.57
CA PHE A 99 -0.28 -5.29 -3.79
C PHE A 99 -1.32 -4.24 -4.13
N ILE A 100 -2.11 -4.50 -5.17
CA ILE A 100 -3.08 -3.57 -5.75
C ILE A 100 -4.47 -4.19 -5.66
N GLY A 101 -5.45 -3.47 -5.13
CA GLY A 101 -6.83 -3.93 -5.12
C GLY A 101 -7.38 -4.20 -6.53
N VAL A 102 -8.07 -5.33 -6.70
CA VAL A 102 -8.89 -5.62 -7.89
C VAL A 102 -10.02 -4.58 -7.97
N PRO A 103 -10.44 -4.13 -9.16
CA PRO A 103 -10.18 -4.70 -10.50
C PRO A 103 -9.07 -4.02 -11.31
N ARG A 104 -8.16 -3.28 -10.67
CA ARG A 104 -7.14 -2.53 -11.41
C ARG A 104 -6.20 -3.48 -12.15
N ASN A 105 -5.94 -3.16 -13.42
CA ASN A 105 -5.06 -3.90 -14.34
C ASN A 105 -3.73 -3.16 -14.62
N SER A 106 -3.60 -1.92 -14.16
CA SER A 106 -2.35 -1.17 -14.12
C SER A 106 -2.28 -0.29 -12.87
N THR A 107 -1.09 0.16 -12.52
CA THR A 107 -0.87 1.15 -11.47
C THR A 107 0.31 2.06 -11.78
N TYR A 108 0.41 3.18 -11.07
CA TYR A 108 1.46 4.17 -11.25
C TYR A 108 2.36 4.23 -10.01
N PHE A 109 3.60 3.80 -10.19
CA PHE A 109 4.66 4.06 -9.23
C PHE A 109 5.25 5.43 -9.48
N VAL A 110 5.65 6.13 -8.42
CA VAL A 110 6.50 7.31 -8.54
C VAL A 110 7.79 7.04 -7.79
N TRP A 111 8.91 7.09 -8.50
CA TRP A 111 10.22 7.02 -7.88
C TRP A 111 10.72 8.42 -7.59
N PHE A 112 11.10 8.70 -6.35
CA PHE A 112 11.73 9.95 -5.98
C PHE A 112 13.23 9.74 -5.74
N GLU A 113 14.05 10.53 -6.42
CA GLU A 113 15.46 10.69 -6.10
C GLU A 113 15.61 11.97 -5.29
N ARG A 114 15.87 11.84 -3.99
CA ARG A 114 16.22 12.97 -3.13
C ARG A 114 17.72 13.02 -2.91
N THR A 115 18.33 14.09 -3.38
CA THR A 115 19.73 14.46 -3.07
C THR A 115 19.74 15.63 -2.08
N ARG A 116 20.92 16.15 -1.72
CA ARG A 116 21.02 17.36 -0.89
C ARG A 116 20.41 18.60 -1.55
N ILE A 117 20.40 18.67 -2.87
CA ILE A 117 20.13 19.90 -3.62
C ILE A 117 18.77 19.84 -4.32
N ARG A 118 18.34 18.65 -4.72
CA ARG A 118 17.13 18.47 -5.53
C ARG A 118 16.37 17.20 -5.17
N VAL A 119 15.08 17.24 -5.49
CA VAL A 119 14.19 16.08 -5.54
C VAL A 119 13.74 15.92 -6.98
N ASN A 120 14.00 14.77 -7.58
CA ASN A 120 13.48 14.42 -8.90
C ASN A 120 12.39 13.35 -8.74
N ALA A 121 11.37 13.40 -9.58
CA ALA A 121 10.27 12.43 -9.60
C ALA A 121 10.23 11.72 -10.95
N PHE A 122 10.07 10.40 -10.93
CA PHE A 122 10.05 9.55 -12.11
C PHE A 122 8.80 8.66 -12.06
N PRO A 123 7.68 9.09 -12.67
CA PRO A 123 6.48 8.28 -12.75
C PRO A 123 6.71 7.08 -13.69
N ARG A 124 6.18 5.93 -13.31
CA ARG A 124 6.26 4.67 -14.04
C ARG A 124 4.92 3.95 -13.97
N SER A 125 4.25 3.84 -15.11
CA SER A 125 3.10 2.94 -15.26
C SER A 125 3.60 1.51 -15.35
N VAL A 126 2.96 0.60 -14.62
CA VAL A 126 3.25 -0.84 -14.69
C VAL A 126 1.94 -1.61 -14.83
N SER A 127 1.99 -2.72 -15.56
CA SER A 127 0.93 -3.72 -15.52
C SER A 127 0.92 -4.37 -14.15
N VAL A 128 -0.25 -4.84 -13.73
CA VAL A 128 -0.37 -5.67 -12.53
C VAL A 128 -0.75 -7.08 -12.95
N ASP A 129 -0.16 -8.05 -12.28
CA ASP A 129 -0.40 -9.46 -12.52
C ASP A 129 -1.40 -9.97 -11.49
N GLN A 130 -2.32 -10.83 -11.92
CA GLN A 130 -3.27 -11.45 -11.00
C GLN A 130 -2.51 -12.30 -9.97
N TYR A 131 -2.78 -12.05 -8.70
CA TYR A 131 -2.14 -12.77 -7.60
C TYR A 131 -3.17 -13.58 -6.81
N ASP A 132 -4.30 -12.96 -6.50
CA ASP A 132 -5.44 -13.57 -5.81
C ASP A 132 -6.76 -12.98 -6.37
N HIS A 133 -7.90 -13.41 -5.83
CA HIS A 133 -9.24 -12.95 -6.21
C HIS A 133 -9.52 -11.47 -5.89
N CYS A 134 -8.80 -10.90 -4.92
CA CYS A 134 -9.00 -9.57 -4.33
C CYS A 134 -7.83 -8.61 -4.56
N ILE A 135 -6.65 -9.15 -4.86
CA ILE A 135 -5.40 -8.39 -4.99
C ILE A 135 -4.58 -8.88 -6.19
N ASN A 136 -3.99 -7.91 -6.86
CA ASN A 136 -3.00 -8.10 -7.91
C ASN A 136 -1.62 -7.70 -7.38
N VAL A 137 -0.56 -8.22 -7.99
CA VAL A 137 0.83 -7.83 -7.68
C VAL A 137 1.35 -6.89 -8.75
N ALA A 138 1.97 -5.81 -8.32
CA ALA A 138 2.64 -4.86 -9.19
C ALA A 138 4.11 -4.76 -8.82
N VAL A 139 4.98 -4.77 -9.84
CA VAL A 139 6.43 -4.66 -9.66
C VAL A 139 6.97 -3.52 -10.52
N SER A 140 7.65 -2.57 -9.89
CA SER A 140 8.37 -1.51 -10.57
C SER A 140 9.87 -1.67 -10.38
N ILE A 141 10.62 -1.55 -11.48
CA ILE A 141 12.08 -1.57 -11.48
C ILE A 141 12.61 -0.17 -11.79
N PHE A 142 13.59 0.27 -11.00
CA PHE A 142 14.24 1.56 -11.19
C PHE A 142 15.76 1.43 -11.20
N ASN A 143 16.36 1.85 -12.31
CA ASN A 143 17.80 1.85 -12.50
C ASN A 143 18.33 3.24 -12.15
N TYR A 144 19.31 3.29 -11.25
CA TYR A 144 19.90 4.55 -10.78
C TYR A 144 21.42 4.45 -10.69
N THR A 145 22.13 5.47 -11.18
CA THR A 145 23.59 5.54 -11.03
C THR A 145 23.93 6.59 -9.98
N LEU A 146 24.54 6.15 -8.88
CA LEU A 146 24.91 7.03 -7.77
C LEU A 146 26.18 7.82 -8.11
N ASN A 147 26.07 9.14 -8.14
CA ASN A 147 27.22 10.04 -8.29
C ASN A 147 28.00 10.19 -6.98
N PHE A 148 29.33 10.29 -7.07
CA PHE A 148 30.22 10.43 -5.91
C PHE A 148 29.83 11.59 -4.98
N ARG A 149 29.45 12.73 -5.55
CA ARG A 149 29.07 13.94 -4.78
C ARG A 149 27.83 13.74 -3.90
N ASN A 150 26.97 12.79 -4.26
CA ASN A 150 25.72 12.54 -3.56
C ASN A 150 25.77 11.27 -2.68
N ALA A 151 26.88 10.52 -2.71
CA ALA A 151 27.06 9.31 -1.92
C ALA A 151 26.82 9.56 -0.43
N GLY A 152 26.04 8.68 0.22
CA GLY A 152 25.66 8.81 1.63
C GLY A 152 24.57 9.87 1.90
N SER A 153 24.13 10.62 0.89
CA SER A 153 23.09 11.65 1.03
C SER A 153 21.91 11.46 0.10
N THR A 154 22.05 10.64 -0.95
CA THR A 154 20.92 10.26 -1.79
C THR A 154 19.99 9.31 -1.04
N THR A 155 18.70 9.57 -1.11
CA THR A 155 17.63 8.63 -0.73
C THR A 155 16.79 8.35 -1.97
N LEU A 156 16.53 7.08 -2.24
CA LEU A 156 15.56 6.67 -3.24
C LEU A 156 14.28 6.24 -2.55
N THR A 157 13.16 6.77 -3.01
CA THR A 157 11.84 6.48 -2.46
C THR A 157 10.95 5.91 -3.56
N CYS A 158 10.32 4.78 -3.28
CA CYS A 158 9.21 4.25 -4.06
C CYS A 158 7.91 4.74 -3.43
N PHE A 159 7.01 5.31 -4.24
CA PHE A 159 5.68 5.79 -3.83
C PHE A 159 4.58 5.13 -4.65
N LEU A 160 3.46 4.81 -3.99
CA LEU A 160 2.23 4.30 -4.59
C LEU A 160 1.05 4.57 -3.64
N ASP A 161 -0.05 5.13 -4.17
CA ASP A 161 -1.31 5.37 -3.45
C ASP A 161 -1.18 5.97 -2.04
N GLY A 162 -0.23 6.89 -1.83
CA GLY A 162 0.00 7.56 -0.54
C GLY A 162 1.00 6.86 0.38
N GLU A 163 1.42 5.64 0.05
CA GLU A 163 2.44 4.91 0.78
C GLU A 163 3.84 5.12 0.18
N THR A 164 4.87 4.98 1.03
CA THR A 164 6.26 5.07 0.60
C THR A 164 7.16 4.06 1.28
N LEU A 165 8.15 3.55 0.55
CA LEU A 165 9.34 2.92 1.10
C LEU A 165 10.58 3.62 0.57
N SER A 166 11.58 3.82 1.43
CA SER A 166 12.79 4.57 1.08
C SER A 166 14.05 3.81 1.45
N GLU A 167 15.08 3.96 0.63
CA GLU A 167 16.41 3.39 0.84
C GLU A 167 17.46 4.51 0.74
N ARG A 168 18.30 4.64 1.78
CA ARG A 168 19.40 5.61 1.78
C ARG A 168 20.64 4.98 1.16
N LEU A 169 21.23 5.67 0.19
CA LEU A 169 22.33 5.11 -0.59
C LEU A 169 23.68 5.36 0.07
N ILE A 170 24.13 4.41 0.87
CA ILE A 170 25.41 4.47 1.59
C ILE A 170 26.35 3.41 1.00
N PRO A 171 27.42 3.81 0.29
CA PRO A 171 28.44 2.89 -0.15
C PRO A 171 29.15 2.23 1.04
N PRO A 172 29.57 0.96 0.94
CA PRO A 172 30.28 0.27 2.01
C PRO A 172 31.63 0.96 2.28
N VAL A 173 32.03 1.01 3.55
CA VAL A 173 33.36 1.52 3.94
C VAL A 173 34.41 0.49 3.53
N LYS A 174 35.34 0.89 2.66
CA LYS A 174 36.55 0.07 2.39
C LYS A 174 37.56 0.32 3.50
N ILE A 175 37.64 -0.58 4.48
CA ILE A 175 38.73 -0.56 5.47
C ILE A 175 39.98 -1.11 4.78
N ARG A 176 41.03 -0.29 4.60
CA ARG A 176 42.35 -0.78 4.22
C ARG A 176 42.98 -1.46 5.45
N SER A 177 43.07 -2.78 5.42
CA SER A 177 43.97 -3.52 6.30
C SER A 177 45.39 -3.40 5.74
N GLU A 178 46.21 -2.52 6.31
CA GLU A 178 47.67 -2.61 6.16
C GLU A 178 48.17 -3.80 6.98
N ASN A 179 48.14 -4.98 6.38
CA ASN A 179 48.94 -6.11 6.83
C ASN A 179 49.82 -6.53 5.64
N ASN A 180 51.13 -6.49 5.87
CA ASN A 180 52.16 -6.88 4.93
C ASN A 180 51.79 -8.19 4.20
N GLY A 181 51.60 -8.11 2.88
CA GLY A 181 51.77 -9.25 1.98
C GLY A 181 50.53 -9.91 1.37
N ILE A 182 49.30 -9.71 1.84
CA ILE A 182 48.11 -10.31 1.18
C ILE A 182 46.91 -9.35 1.25
N GLN A 183 46.53 -8.81 0.10
CA GLN A 183 45.44 -7.85 -0.03
C GLN A 183 44.09 -8.57 0.04
N SER A 184 43.54 -8.72 1.25
CA SER A 184 42.18 -9.22 1.49
C SER A 184 41.24 -8.07 1.79
N TYR A 185 40.11 -7.98 1.07
CA TYR A 185 39.07 -6.98 1.29
C TYR A 185 37.96 -7.57 2.16
N ILE A 186 37.77 -7.02 3.36
CA ILE A 186 36.62 -7.33 4.22
C ILE A 186 35.55 -6.27 3.96
N ILE A 187 34.35 -6.70 3.54
CA ILE A 187 33.17 -5.84 3.43
C ILE A 187 32.42 -5.91 4.76
N VAL A 188 32.37 -4.80 5.48
CA VAL A 188 31.56 -4.68 6.71
C VAL A 188 30.27 -3.94 6.36
N MET A 189 29.12 -4.59 6.59
CA MET A 189 27.81 -3.92 6.59
C MET A 189 27.47 -3.53 8.02
N LEU A 190 27.21 -2.24 8.25
CA LEU A 190 26.62 -1.74 9.49
C LEU A 190 25.09 -1.81 9.35
N ILE A 191 24.43 -2.51 10.28
CA ILE A 191 22.96 -2.60 10.41
C ILE A 191 22.46 -1.38 11.18
#